data_AF-B4P337-F1
#
_entry.id   AF-B4P337-F1
#
_cell.length_a   1.000
_cell.length_b   1.000
_cell.length_c   1.000
_cell.angle_alpha   90.00
_cell.angle_beta   90.00
_cell.angle_gamma   90.00
#
_symmetry.space_group_name_H-M   'P 1'
#
loop_
_entity.id
_entity.type
_entity.pdbx_description
1 polymer ?
#
loop_
_entity_poly.entity_id
_entity_poly.type
_entity_poly.pdbx_seq_one_letter_code
_entity_poly.pdbx_strand_id
1 'polypeptide(L)'
;MTSFREMRFDDLFKINSLVFDALTEVYSLTFFVKHLSQFPGLSQVAEAPGPDGRLMGYIFGQYQLKKTQEPYGHVAALTVSPEYRRLGLATALMDYFFTVSDLKGASYVNLFMRTSNQAAYQLYTSMGYAHRQTIADYYPESAYELRKYVPRHMEVQ
;
A
#
# COMPACT_ATOMS: atom_id res chain seq x y z
N MET A 1 -14.99 14.58 9.50
CA MET A 1 -13.54 14.26 9.44
C MET A 1 -13.38 12.97 8.65
N THR A 2 -12.31 12.83 7.86
CA THR A 2 -12.00 11.55 7.17
C THR A 2 -11.80 10.45 8.20
N SER A 3 -12.36 9.28 7.96
CA SER A 3 -12.23 8.11 8.82
C SER A 3 -11.29 7.10 8.17
N PHE A 4 -10.39 6.49 8.97
CA PHE A 4 -9.54 5.39 8.54
C PHE A 4 -9.98 4.13 9.27
N ARG A 5 -10.21 3.04 8.52
CA ARG A 5 -10.63 1.76 9.11
C ARG A 5 -10.14 0.58 8.28
N GLU A 6 -10.10 -0.59 8.90
CA GLU A 6 -9.79 -1.82 8.20
C GLU A 6 -10.76 -2.06 7.03
N MET A 7 -10.22 -2.57 5.91
CA MET A 7 -10.98 -2.94 4.73
C MET A 7 -11.85 -4.17 5.03
N ARG A 8 -13.12 -4.10 4.66
CA ARG A 8 -14.11 -5.18 4.79
C ARG A 8 -14.43 -5.76 3.43
N PHE A 9 -14.99 -6.98 3.39
CA PHE A 9 -15.41 -7.59 2.12
C PHE A 9 -16.43 -6.75 1.35
N ASP A 10 -17.35 -6.06 2.04
CA ASP A 10 -18.35 -5.20 1.41
C ASP A 10 -17.74 -3.97 0.70
N ASP A 11 -16.54 -3.56 1.10
CA ASP A 11 -15.83 -2.46 0.46
C ASP A 11 -15.40 -2.82 -0.96
N LEU A 12 -15.23 -4.11 -1.24
CA LEU A 12 -14.83 -4.60 -2.56
C LEU A 12 -15.85 -4.26 -3.65
N PHE A 13 -17.11 -4.02 -3.28
CA PHE A 13 -18.15 -3.56 -4.20
C PHE A 13 -18.16 -2.04 -4.40
N LYS A 14 -17.40 -1.30 -3.57
CA LYS A 14 -17.35 0.18 -3.55
C LYS A 14 -16.05 0.74 -4.14
N ILE A 15 -14.99 -0.08 -4.25
CA ILE A 15 -13.71 0.33 -4.86
C ILE A 15 -13.79 0.60 -6.36
N ASN A 16 -14.90 0.26 -7.03
CA ASN A 16 -15.08 0.46 -8.49
C ASN A 16 -14.71 1.88 -8.95
N SER A 17 -15.06 2.91 -8.19
CA SER A 17 -14.70 4.29 -8.53
C SER A 17 -13.20 4.59 -8.42
N LEU A 18 -12.48 3.84 -7.60
CA LEU A 18 -11.05 3.98 -7.36
C LEU A 18 -10.21 3.22 -8.40
N VAL A 19 -10.69 2.07 -8.90
CA VAL A 19 -9.99 1.26 -9.91
C VAL A 19 -10.05 1.84 -11.33
N PHE A 20 -10.85 2.88 -11.59
CA PHE A 20 -10.82 3.61 -12.87
C PHE A 20 -9.63 4.56 -13.00
N ASP A 21 -8.82 4.73 -11.95
CA ASP A 21 -7.58 5.49 -12.07
C ASP A 21 -6.56 4.73 -12.94
N ALA A 22 -6.02 5.39 -13.96
CA ALA A 22 -5.14 4.77 -14.95
C ALA A 22 -3.85 4.14 -14.39
N LEU A 23 -3.45 4.53 -13.17
CA LEU A 23 -2.25 4.03 -12.50
C LEU A 23 -2.57 2.99 -11.41
N THR A 24 -3.85 2.67 -11.22
CA THR A 24 -4.31 1.65 -10.28
C THR A 24 -4.41 0.30 -10.99
N GLU A 25 -3.70 -0.69 -10.45
CA GLU A 25 -3.80 -2.06 -10.94
C GLU A 25 -5.13 -2.69 -10.52
N VAL A 26 -5.78 -3.35 -11.47
CA VAL A 26 -7.08 -3.99 -11.26
C VAL A 26 -6.88 -5.47 -10.96
N TYR A 27 -7.07 -5.85 -9.70
CA TYR A 27 -6.98 -7.24 -9.25
C TYR A 27 -8.34 -7.94 -9.27
N SER A 28 -8.34 -9.27 -9.38
CA SER A 28 -9.56 -10.06 -9.27
C SER A 28 -10.12 -10.03 -7.85
N LEU A 29 -11.44 -10.19 -7.71
CA LEU A 29 -12.08 -10.27 -6.39
C LEU A 29 -11.48 -11.39 -5.53
N THR A 30 -11.17 -12.54 -6.13
CA THR A 30 -10.50 -13.67 -5.48
C THR A 30 -9.14 -13.27 -4.89
N PHE A 31 -8.39 -12.40 -5.57
CA PHE A 31 -7.12 -11.90 -5.07
C PHE A 31 -7.31 -11.09 -3.79
N PHE A 32 -8.24 -10.13 -3.80
CA PHE A 32 -8.59 -9.35 -2.61
C PHE A 32 -9.06 -10.24 -1.45
N VAL A 33 -10.02 -11.14 -1.70
CA VAL A 33 -10.60 -12.00 -0.65
C VAL A 33 -9.54 -12.89 0.00
N LYS A 34 -8.64 -13.48 -0.82
CA LYS A 34 -7.53 -14.29 -0.31
C LYS A 34 -6.63 -13.47 0.62
N HIS A 35 -6.26 -12.26 0.21
CA HIS A 35 -5.35 -11.45 1.00
C HIS A 35 -5.98 -10.90 2.28
N LEU A 36 -7.23 -10.44 2.22
CA LEU A 36 -7.95 -9.98 3.42
C LEU A 36 -8.08 -11.11 4.45
N SER A 37 -8.28 -12.34 3.99
CA SER A 37 -8.32 -13.52 4.86
C SER A 37 -6.93 -13.89 5.42
N GLN A 38 -5.87 -13.76 4.63
CA GLN A 38 -4.51 -14.18 5.02
C GLN A 38 -3.76 -13.15 5.86
N PHE A 39 -4.02 -11.86 5.63
CA PHE A 39 -3.27 -10.75 6.22
C PHE A 39 -4.19 -9.72 6.87
N PRO A 40 -4.96 -10.12 7.90
CA PRO A 40 -5.80 -9.16 8.64
C PRO A 40 -4.94 -8.04 9.23
N GLY A 41 -5.48 -6.83 9.21
CA GLY A 41 -4.85 -5.59 9.62
C GLY A 41 -3.94 -4.92 8.58
N LEU A 42 -3.56 -5.58 7.48
CA LEU A 42 -2.69 -4.99 6.44
C LEU A 42 -3.45 -4.29 5.30
N SER A 43 -4.77 -4.21 5.40
CA SER A 43 -5.61 -3.53 4.42
C SER A 43 -6.47 -2.48 5.11
N GLN A 44 -6.37 -1.23 4.65
CA GLN A 44 -7.08 -0.09 5.25
C GLN A 44 -7.73 0.75 4.15
N VAL A 45 -8.90 1.32 4.47
CA VAL A 45 -9.60 2.28 3.61
C VAL A 45 -9.66 3.64 4.29
N ALA A 46 -9.68 4.70 3.48
CA ALA A 46 -10.01 6.05 3.89
C ALA A 46 -11.43 6.38 3.42
N GLU A 47 -12.29 6.84 4.32
CA GLU A 47 -13.70 7.16 4.04
C GLU A 47 -13.98 8.65 4.18
N ALA A 48 -14.74 9.18 3.22
CA ALA A 48 -15.20 10.55 3.25
C ALA A 48 -16.23 10.76 4.36
N PRO A 49 -16.28 11.95 4.98
CA PRO A 49 -17.34 12.28 5.91
C PRO A 49 -18.69 12.32 5.20
N GLY A 50 -19.70 11.66 5.76
CA GLY A 50 -21.06 11.66 5.23
C GLY A 50 -21.76 10.31 5.42
N PRO A 51 -23.09 10.26 5.21
CA PRO A 51 -23.87 9.04 5.40
C PRO A 51 -23.53 7.94 4.38
N ASP A 52 -22.99 8.32 3.22
CA ASP A 52 -22.75 7.39 2.11
C ASP A 52 -21.44 6.58 2.24
N GLY A 53 -20.55 6.97 3.17
CA GLY A 53 -19.29 6.26 3.42
C GLY A 53 -18.44 6.08 2.15
N ARG A 54 -18.38 7.12 1.30
CA ARG A 54 -17.66 7.05 0.02
C ARG A 54 -16.17 6.79 0.27
N LEU A 55 -15.63 5.75 -0.36
CA LEU A 55 -14.21 5.43 -0.27
C LEU A 55 -13.39 6.50 -1.00
N MET A 56 -12.48 7.12 -0.27
CA MET A 56 -11.54 8.11 -0.80
C MET A 56 -10.26 7.46 -1.32
N GLY A 57 -9.87 6.33 -0.75
CA GLY A 57 -8.67 5.60 -1.10
C GLY A 57 -8.52 4.34 -0.25
N TYR A 58 -7.58 3.48 -0.63
CA TYR A 58 -7.23 2.29 0.12
C TYR A 58 -5.76 1.94 -0.04
N ILE A 59 -5.26 1.17 0.94
CA ILE A 59 -4.03 0.42 0.85
C ILE A 59 -4.32 -1.04 1.12
N PHE A 60 -3.60 -1.90 0.43
CA PHE A 60 -3.71 -3.34 0.58
C PHE A 60 -2.35 -3.98 0.28
N GLY A 61 -1.97 -4.97 1.08
CA GLY A 61 -0.73 -5.70 0.88
C GLY A 61 -0.66 -7.01 1.65
N GLN A 62 0.56 -7.51 1.80
CA GLN A 62 0.85 -8.80 2.41
C GLN A 62 2.10 -8.73 3.30
N TYR A 63 2.18 -9.64 4.26
CA TYR A 63 3.40 -9.89 5.02
C TYR A 63 4.08 -11.14 4.48
N GLN A 64 5.37 -11.06 4.21
CA GLN A 64 6.15 -12.16 3.66
C GLN A 64 7.18 -12.64 4.67
N LEU A 65 7.08 -13.92 5.04
CA LEU A 65 8.06 -14.64 5.85
C LEU A 65 8.62 -15.80 5.02
N LYS A 66 9.83 -15.63 4.48
CA LYS A 66 10.53 -16.66 3.71
C LYS A 66 11.79 -17.08 4.44
N LYS A 67 12.12 -18.38 4.46
CA LYS A 67 13.30 -18.90 5.17
C LYS A 67 14.64 -18.30 4.69
N THR A 68 14.68 -17.81 3.46
CA THR A 68 15.90 -17.32 2.79
C THR A 68 15.98 -15.80 2.66
N GLN A 69 14.96 -15.08 3.14
CA GLN A 69 14.90 -13.62 3.05
C GLN A 69 14.51 -13.04 4.40
N GLU A 70 14.96 -11.82 4.66
CA GLU A 70 14.43 -11.06 5.79
C GLU A 70 12.91 -10.93 5.67
N PRO A 71 12.16 -10.95 6.77
CA PRO A 71 10.72 -10.69 6.73
C PRO A 71 10.43 -9.29 6.21
N TYR A 72 9.37 -9.12 5.40
CA TYR A 72 9.00 -7.80 4.89
C TYR A 72 7.49 -7.65 4.65
N GLY A 73 7.02 -6.41 4.75
CA GLY A 73 5.71 -6.01 4.23
C GLY A 73 5.81 -5.68 2.74
N HIS A 74 4.84 -6.12 1.95
CA HIS A 74 4.72 -5.78 0.54
C HIS A 74 3.40 -5.06 0.29
N VAL A 75 3.47 -3.79 -0.11
CA VAL A 75 2.29 -3.04 -0.56
C VAL A 75 1.95 -3.50 -1.97
N ALA A 76 0.80 -4.16 -2.11
CA ALA A 76 0.31 -4.64 -3.39
C ALA A 76 -0.43 -3.54 -4.15
N ALA A 77 -1.21 -2.71 -3.45
CA ALA A 77 -1.91 -1.58 -4.04
C ALA A 77 -2.05 -0.43 -3.05
N LEU A 78 -1.86 0.79 -3.55
CA LEU A 78 -2.21 2.03 -2.88
C LEU A 78 -2.89 2.94 -3.91
N THR A 79 -4.14 3.30 -3.63
CA THR A 79 -4.93 4.16 -4.51
C THR A 79 -5.64 5.23 -3.71
N VAL A 80 -5.60 6.46 -4.21
CA VAL A 80 -6.41 7.58 -3.73
C VAL A 80 -7.14 8.18 -4.93
N SER A 81 -8.45 8.33 -4.80
CA SER A 81 -9.31 8.94 -5.82
C SER A 81 -8.74 10.29 -6.25
N PRO A 82 -8.72 10.64 -7.55
CA PRO A 82 -8.23 11.92 -8.03
C PRO A 82 -8.81 13.13 -7.29
N GLU A 83 -10.11 13.09 -6.95
CA GLU A 83 -10.83 14.16 -6.23
C GLU A 83 -10.37 14.37 -4.77
N TYR A 84 -9.65 13.40 -4.19
CA TYR A 84 -9.16 13.43 -2.80
C TYR A 84 -7.62 13.42 -2.68
N ARG A 85 -6.92 13.64 -3.79
CA ARG A 85 -5.44 13.75 -3.77
C ARG A 85 -5.01 15.02 -3.07
N ARG A 86 -3.74 15.05 -2.65
CA ARG A 86 -3.10 16.18 -1.96
C ARG A 86 -3.68 16.52 -0.57
N LEU A 87 -4.48 15.61 0.00
CA LEU A 87 -5.01 15.68 1.36
C LEU A 87 -4.20 14.84 2.38
N GLY A 88 -3.04 14.30 2.00
CA GLY A 88 -2.21 13.46 2.88
C GLY A 88 -2.71 12.02 3.06
N LEU A 89 -3.78 11.59 2.37
CA LEU A 89 -4.37 10.26 2.53
C LEU A 89 -3.40 9.12 2.19
N ALA A 90 -2.65 9.25 1.10
CA ALA A 90 -1.69 8.23 0.68
C ALA A 90 -0.58 8.05 1.72
N THR A 91 -0.10 9.15 2.30
CA THR A 91 0.89 9.15 3.39
C THR A 91 0.33 8.44 4.62
N ALA A 92 -0.88 8.80 5.06
CA ALA A 92 -1.51 8.19 6.24
C ALA A 92 -1.72 6.68 6.06
N LEU A 93 -2.19 6.24 4.88
CA LEU A 93 -2.38 4.83 4.55
C LEU A 93 -1.05 4.06 4.55
N MET A 94 0.00 4.65 3.97
CA MET A 94 1.35 4.06 3.94
C MET A 94 1.98 3.97 5.34
N ASP A 95 1.83 5.01 6.17
CA ASP A 95 2.34 5.01 7.55
C ASP A 95 1.63 3.96 8.42
N TYR A 96 0.31 3.80 8.24
CA TYR A 96 -0.44 2.71 8.86
C TYR A 96 0.12 1.34 8.44
N PHE A 97 0.27 1.10 7.14
CA PHE A 97 0.79 -0.17 6.64
C PHE A 97 2.21 -0.46 7.13
N PHE A 98 3.06 0.57 7.16
CA PHE A 98 4.42 0.48 7.69
C PHE A 98 4.43 0.08 9.16
N THR A 99 3.64 0.76 9.98
CA THR A 99 3.50 0.48 11.42
C THR A 99 2.99 -0.94 11.67
N VAL A 100 1.95 -1.38 10.95
CA VAL A 100 1.41 -2.74 11.11
C VAL A 100 2.42 -3.79 10.63
N SER A 101 3.20 -3.51 9.58
CA SER A 101 4.25 -4.41 9.10
C SER A 101 5.39 -4.53 10.10
N ASP A 102 5.82 -3.42 10.70
CA ASP A 102 6.83 -3.38 11.77
C ASP A 102 6.36 -4.20 12.99
N LEU A 103 5.13 -3.99 13.45
CA LEU A 103 4.54 -4.78 14.54
C LEU A 103 4.44 -6.29 14.24
N LYS A 104 4.38 -6.69 12.97
CA LYS A 104 4.45 -8.09 12.53
C LYS A 104 5.88 -8.64 12.41
N GLY A 105 6.90 -7.81 12.66
CA GLY A 105 8.31 -8.18 12.63
C GLY A 105 8.99 -7.98 11.26
N ALA A 106 8.45 -7.13 10.39
CA ALA A 106 9.08 -6.83 9.11
C ALA A 106 10.41 -6.08 9.30
N SER A 107 11.45 -6.47 8.56
CA SER A 107 12.70 -5.70 8.45
C SER A 107 12.56 -4.48 7.55
N TYR A 108 11.67 -4.54 6.57
CA TYR A 108 11.39 -3.45 5.65
C TYR A 108 9.99 -3.56 5.04
N VAL A 109 9.54 -2.48 4.42
CA VAL A 109 8.37 -2.47 3.53
C VAL A 109 8.82 -2.17 2.11
N ASN A 110 8.35 -2.95 1.13
CA ASN A 110 8.59 -2.70 -0.28
C ASN A 110 7.30 -2.51 -1.09
N LEU A 111 7.47 -1.97 -2.29
CA LEU A 111 6.44 -1.82 -3.30
C LEU A 111 7.07 -1.78 -4.69
N PHE A 112 6.25 -2.03 -5.71
CA PHE A 112 6.61 -1.82 -7.11
C PHE A 112 5.81 -0.64 -7.67
N MET A 113 6.45 0.15 -8.52
CA MET A 113 5.78 1.26 -9.20
C MET A 113 6.29 1.43 -10.62
N ARG A 114 5.40 1.88 -11.50
CA ARG A 114 5.72 2.26 -12.89
C ARG A 114 6.76 3.37 -12.92
N THR A 115 7.77 3.24 -13.78
CA THR A 115 8.81 4.26 -13.94
C THR A 115 8.28 5.61 -14.42
N SER A 116 7.17 5.60 -15.16
CA SER A 116 6.46 6.79 -15.64
C SER A 116 5.75 7.58 -14.52
N ASN A 117 5.46 6.97 -13.36
CA ASN A 117 4.64 7.59 -12.30
C ASN A 117 5.47 8.50 -11.36
N GLN A 118 5.87 9.67 -11.86
CA GLN A 118 6.71 10.62 -11.11
C GLN A 118 6.06 11.12 -9.81
N ALA A 119 4.72 11.23 -9.76
CA ALA A 119 4.01 11.65 -8.56
C ALA A 119 4.15 10.62 -7.43
N ALA A 120 4.03 9.32 -7.74
CA ALA A 120 4.26 8.26 -6.76
C ALA A 120 5.73 8.19 -6.34
N TYR A 121 6.68 8.40 -7.26
CA TYR A 121 8.10 8.42 -6.93
C TYR A 121 8.42 9.50 -5.89
N GLN A 122 7.92 10.72 -6.10
CA GLN A 122 8.08 11.83 -5.16
C GLN A 122 7.41 11.54 -3.81
N LEU A 123 6.20 10.96 -3.82
CA LEU A 123 5.51 10.54 -2.60
C LEU A 123 6.38 9.56 -1.80
N TYR A 124 6.77 8.43 -2.39
CA TYR A 124 7.47 7.37 -1.67
C TYR A 124 8.86 7.81 -1.19
N THR A 125 9.62 8.53 -2.03
CA THR A 125 10.94 9.05 -1.64
C THR A 125 10.84 10.05 -0.49
N SER A 126 9.82 10.91 -0.46
CA SER A 126 9.58 11.82 0.67
C SER A 126 9.29 11.09 2.00
N MET A 127 8.78 9.85 1.93
CA MET A 127 8.51 9.00 3.09
C MET A 127 9.71 8.15 3.52
N GLY A 128 10.85 8.27 2.84
CA GLY A 128 12.08 7.51 3.14
C GLY A 128 12.21 6.18 2.40
N TYR A 129 11.41 5.93 1.36
CA TYR A 129 11.62 4.78 0.48
C TYR A 129 12.76 5.07 -0.50
N ALA A 130 13.70 4.14 -0.62
CA ALA A 130 14.84 4.22 -1.52
C ALA A 130 14.68 3.23 -2.68
N HIS A 131 15.15 3.62 -3.87
CA HIS A 131 15.24 2.73 -5.03
C HIS A 131 16.20 1.58 -4.75
N ARG A 132 15.73 0.34 -4.95
CA ARG A 132 16.53 -0.87 -4.76
C ARG A 132 17.02 -1.44 -6.07
N GLN A 133 16.12 -1.56 -7.03
CA GLN A 133 16.39 -2.12 -8.36
C GLN A 133 15.30 -1.71 -9.35
N THR A 134 15.62 -1.85 -10.64
CA THR A 134 14.67 -1.71 -11.74
C THR A 134 14.39 -3.09 -12.31
N ILE A 135 13.12 -3.45 -12.43
CA ILE A 135 12.65 -4.72 -12.97
C ILE A 135 12.11 -4.45 -14.37
N ALA A 136 12.79 -5.00 -15.38
CA ALA A 136 12.34 -4.92 -16.77
C ALA A 136 11.04 -5.72 -16.95
N ASP A 137 10.16 -5.22 -17.83
CA ASP A 137 8.92 -5.89 -18.26
C ASP A 137 7.99 -6.35 -17.12
N TYR A 138 8.03 -5.65 -15.97
CA TYR A 138 7.15 -5.94 -14.84
C TYR A 138 5.71 -5.48 -15.10
N TYR A 139 5.56 -4.31 -15.71
CA TYR A 139 4.33 -3.81 -16.31
C TYR A 139 4.49 -3.86 -17.84
N PRO A 140 3.59 -3.29 -18.65
CA PRO A 140 3.91 -2.91 -20.04
C PRO A 140 5.09 -1.91 -20.16
N GLU A 141 5.70 -1.54 -19.02
CA GLU A 141 6.94 -0.80 -18.87
C GLU A 141 7.77 -1.39 -17.71
N SER A 142 8.97 -0.86 -17.49
CA SER A 142 9.78 -1.22 -16.31
C SER A 142 9.11 -0.77 -15.00
N ALA A 143 9.44 -1.46 -13.91
CA ALA A 143 9.05 -1.06 -12.56
C ALA A 143 10.28 -0.73 -11.70
N TYR A 144 10.15 0.25 -10.82
CA TYR A 144 11.06 0.42 -9.70
C TYR A 144 10.57 -0.39 -8.50
N GLU A 145 11.48 -1.14 -7.89
CA GLU A 145 11.31 -1.61 -6.52
C GLU A 145 11.82 -0.54 -5.56
N LEU A 146 10.94 -0.04 -4.70
CA LEU A 146 11.32 0.85 -3.61
C LEU A 146 11.23 0.13 -2.28
N ARG A 147 12.13 0.44 -1.34
CA ARG A 147 12.16 -0.12 0.02
C ARG A 147 12.38 0.93 1.08
N LYS A 148 11.68 0.80 2.21
CA LYS A 148 11.94 1.54 3.45
C LYS A 148 12.23 0.54 4.57
N TYR A 149 13.42 0.60 5.15
CA TYR A 149 13.81 -0.27 6.26
C TYR A 149 13.21 0.20 7.58
N VAL A 150 12.83 -0.75 8.43
CA VAL A 150 12.43 -0.48 9.81
C VAL A 150 13.69 -0.14 10.61
N PRO A 151 13.73 1.01 11.30
CA PRO A 151 14.84 1.33 12.19
C PRO A 151 14.89 0.30 13.32
N ARG A 152 15.92 -0.56 13.32
CA ARG A 152 16.14 -1.45 14.47
C ARG A 152 16.83 -0.66 15.56
N HIS A 153 16.20 -0.55 16.73
CA HIS A 153 16.91 -0.13 17.92
C HIS A 153 17.99 -1.19 18.20
N MET A 154 19.27 -0.83 18.10
CA MET A 154 20.31 -1.64 18.73
C MET A 154 20.03 -1.60 20.23
N GLU A 155 19.52 -2.69 20.77
CA GLU A 155 19.68 -2.95 22.20
C GLU A 155 21.18 -3.08 22.43
N VAL A 156 21.78 -2.02 22.98
CA VAL A 156 23.14 -2.07 23.53
C VAL A 156 23.05 -3.03 24.72
N GLN A 157 23.52 -4.26 24.54
CA GLN A 157 23.78 -5.20 25.63
C GLN A 157 24.93 -4.73 26.50
#